data_AF-A0A7C5ZHT3-F1
#
_entry.id   AF-A0A7C5ZHT3-F1
#
_cell.length_a   1.000
_cell.length_b   1.000
_cell.length_c   1.000
_cell.angle_alpha   90.00
_cell.angle_beta   90.00
_cell.angle_gamma   90.00
#
_symmetry.space_group_name_H-M   'P 1'
#
loop_
_entity.id
_entity.type
_entity.pdbx_description
1 polymer ?
#
loop_
_entity_poly.entity_id
_entity_poly.type
_entity_poly.pdbx_seq_one_letter_code
_entity_poly.pdbx_strand_id
1 'polypeptide(L)'
;MTGPFPTTPDHSHADIPPGDESAGSMPRRTTVMLAVLLTIALAGGGLALLLYRALAVAEPDAVFVVRANRDWQGAELIVEGGPLSQPRVTQIERLGNYTVPFFLWPGQYTLRVRSQGVEVWTEHFTLAGRDRIEFDLTRSGATTLPATMPATTQSTTE
;
A
#
# COMPACT_ATOMS: atom_id res chain seq x y z
N MET A 1 9.96 74.59 47.83
CA MET A 1 10.27 73.16 48.03
C MET A 1 10.61 72.63 46.64
N THR A 2 11.80 72.80 46.06
CA THR A 2 13.19 72.54 46.48
C THR A 2 13.53 71.06 46.72
N GLY A 3 14.10 70.43 45.68
CA GLY A 3 15.02 69.27 45.72
C GLY A 3 14.45 67.92 45.23
N PRO A 4 15.29 66.97 44.74
CA PRO A 4 16.55 67.08 43.98
C PRO A 4 16.61 66.19 42.70
N PHE A 5 17.46 66.54 41.71
CA PHE A 5 18.06 65.59 40.74
C PHE A 5 19.04 64.66 41.50
N PRO A 6 19.36 63.40 41.10
CA PRO A 6 19.82 62.93 39.78
C PRO A 6 19.30 61.48 39.47
N THR A 7 19.68 60.67 38.48
CA THR A 7 20.98 60.33 37.87
C THR A 7 20.67 59.46 36.64
N THR A 8 21.28 59.77 35.51
CA THR A 8 21.22 58.95 34.29
C THR A 8 21.89 57.59 34.55
N PRO A 9 21.21 56.45 34.39
CA PRO A 9 21.89 55.16 34.37
C PRO A 9 22.65 55.04 33.05
N ASP A 10 23.95 55.30 33.19
CA ASP A 10 25.08 54.55 32.63
C ASP A 10 24.77 53.68 31.40
N HIS A 11 25.33 54.07 30.26
CA HIS A 11 25.43 53.26 29.07
C HIS A 11 26.30 52.03 29.40
N SER A 12 25.66 50.95 29.83
CA SER A 12 26.24 49.62 29.81
C SER A 12 26.57 49.28 28.36
N HIS A 13 27.82 49.58 28.02
CA HIS A 13 28.59 48.99 26.94
C HIS A 13 28.40 47.48 27.10
N ALA A 14 27.49 46.90 26.31
CA ALA A 14 27.49 45.47 26.12
C ALA A 14 28.78 45.18 25.37
N ASP A 15 29.83 44.87 26.11
CA ASP A 15 31.01 44.19 25.62
C ASP A 15 30.52 43.00 24.81
N ILE A 16 30.48 43.18 23.48
CA ILE A 16 30.40 42.09 22.54
C ILE A 16 31.70 41.34 22.78
N PRO A 17 31.68 40.12 23.37
CA PRO A 17 32.91 39.38 23.56
C PRO A 17 33.61 39.30 22.20
N PRO A 18 34.92 39.59 22.13
CA PRO A 18 35.66 39.47 20.89
C PRO A 18 35.38 38.07 20.37
N GLY A 19 34.83 38.02 19.15
CA GLY A 19 34.42 36.77 18.53
C GLY A 19 35.56 35.79 18.68
N ASP A 20 35.29 34.68 19.37
CA ASP A 20 36.09 33.47 19.24
C ASP A 20 36.02 33.13 17.75
N GLU A 21 36.98 33.70 17.02
CA GLU A 21 37.40 33.28 15.70
C GLU A 21 37.65 31.79 15.89
N SER A 22 36.64 31.01 15.55
CA SER A 22 36.67 29.56 15.56
C SER A 22 37.85 29.20 14.69
N ALA A 23 38.99 29.00 15.35
CA ALA A 23 40.27 28.74 14.72
C ALA A 23 40.02 27.57 13.79
N GLY A 24 39.94 27.88 12.50
CA GLY A 24 39.39 26.99 11.48
C GLY A 24 40.25 25.75 11.45
N SER A 25 39.86 24.75 12.24
CA SER A 25 40.59 23.50 12.31
C SER A 25 40.45 22.90 10.93
N MET A 26 41.52 22.97 10.13
CA MET A 26 41.52 22.38 8.80
C MET A 26 41.00 20.94 8.95
N PRO A 27 39.97 20.54 8.16
CA PRO A 27 39.40 19.21 8.27
C PRO A 27 40.53 18.20 8.19
N ARG A 28 40.79 17.51 9.30
CA ARG A 28 41.84 16.49 9.34
C ARG A 28 41.44 15.46 8.29
N ARG A 29 42.32 15.17 7.32
CA ARG A 29 42.05 14.23 6.22
C ARG A 29 41.45 12.90 6.71
N THR A 30 41.77 12.51 7.94
CA THR A 30 41.21 11.36 8.65
C THR A 30 39.71 11.44 8.91
N THR A 31 39.17 12.59 9.34
CA THR A 31 37.72 12.73 9.58
C THR A 31 36.95 12.68 8.26
N VAL A 32 37.49 13.30 7.22
CA VAL A 32 36.92 13.23 5.86
C VAL A 32 36.95 11.79 5.34
N MET A 33 38.07 11.08 5.44
CA MET A 33 38.13 9.67 5.01
C MET A 33 37.17 8.79 5.81
N LEU A 34 37.04 8.99 7.13
CA LEU A 34 36.09 8.24 7.95
C LEU A 34 34.65 8.49 7.51
N ALA A 35 34.28 9.75 7.27
CA ALA A 35 32.95 10.11 6.78
C ALA A 35 32.67 9.49 5.40
N VAL A 36 33.66 9.51 4.50
CA VAL A 36 33.55 8.88 3.17
C VAL A 36 33.39 7.35 3.30
N LEU A 37 34.20 6.68 4.12
CA LEU A 37 34.10 5.24 4.34
C LEU A 37 32.76 4.86 4.96
N LEU A 38 32.28 5.62 5.94
CA LEU A 38 30.98 5.41 6.56
C LEU A 38 29.85 5.56 5.53
N THR A 39 29.95 6.55 4.66
CA THR A 39 28.96 6.78 3.59
C THR A 39 28.95 5.62 2.59
N ILE A 40 30.12 5.14 2.18
CA ILE A 40 30.24 3.97 1.28
C ILE A 40 29.66 2.72 1.96
N ALA A 41 29.95 2.50 3.24
CA ALA A 41 29.42 1.36 3.99
C ALA A 41 27.89 1.41 4.09
N LEU A 42 27.31 2.59 4.39
CA LEU A 42 25.87 2.78 4.44
C LEU A 42 25.21 2.58 3.07
N ALA A 43 25.79 3.17 2.01
CA ALA A 43 25.29 3.01 0.65
C ALA A 43 25.37 1.55 0.19
N GLY A 44 26.48 0.86 0.46
CA GLY A 44 26.68 -0.54 0.15
C GLY A 44 25.72 -1.45 0.91
N GLY A 45 25.52 -1.20 2.22
CA GLY A 45 24.55 -1.93 3.03
C GLY A 45 23.12 -1.74 2.55
N GLY A 46 22.73 -0.51 2.21
CA GLY A 46 21.43 -0.20 1.63
C GLY A 46 21.20 -0.89 0.29
N LEU A 47 22.19 -0.86 -0.62
CA LEU A 47 22.12 -1.55 -1.90
C LEU A 47 22.02 -3.07 -1.72
N ALA A 48 22.79 -3.66 -0.81
CA ALA A 48 22.73 -5.08 -0.51
C ALA A 48 21.34 -5.49 0.03
N LEU A 49 20.73 -4.67 0.89
CA LEU A 49 19.38 -4.92 1.40
C LEU A 49 18.33 -4.84 0.28
N LEU A 50 18.46 -3.87 -0.63
CA LEU A 50 17.56 -3.73 -1.78
C LEU A 50 17.69 -4.93 -2.73
N LEU A 51 18.92 -5.36 -3.03
CA LEU A 51 19.17 -6.55 -3.87
C LEU A 51 18.65 -7.82 -3.20
N TYR A 52 18.89 -7.98 -1.91
CA TYR A 52 18.35 -9.10 -1.14
C TYR A 52 16.82 -9.13 -1.24
N ARG A 53 16.16 -7.98 -1.03
CA ARG A 53 14.71 -7.89 -1.13
C ARG A 53 14.21 -8.17 -2.55
N ALA A 54 14.89 -7.66 -3.57
CA ALA A 54 14.52 -7.89 -4.97
C ALA A 54 14.64 -9.36 -5.37
N LEU A 55 15.57 -10.11 -4.78
CA LEU A 55 15.73 -11.55 -5.03
C LEU A 55 14.83 -12.42 -4.16
N ALA A 56 14.54 -12.00 -2.92
CA ALA A 56 13.78 -12.79 -1.96
C ALA A 56 12.26 -12.60 -2.07
N VAL A 57 11.80 -11.42 -2.50
CA VAL A 57 10.38 -11.15 -2.73
C VAL A 57 10.04 -11.63 -4.12
N ALA A 58 9.67 -12.89 -4.23
CA ALA A 58 9.00 -13.35 -5.43
C ALA A 58 7.66 -12.60 -5.53
N GLU A 59 7.29 -12.16 -6.73
CA GLU A 59 5.99 -11.54 -7.00
C GLU A 59 5.00 -12.60 -7.51
N PRO A 60 3.72 -12.55 -7.11
CA PRO A 60 2.70 -13.40 -7.70
C PRO A 60 2.58 -13.06 -9.19
N ASP A 61 3.00 -14.00 -10.04
CA ASP A 61 3.17 -13.80 -11.48
C ASP A 61 1.98 -14.29 -12.31
N ALA A 62 1.03 -14.99 -11.68
CA ALA A 62 -0.21 -15.42 -12.31
C ALA A 62 -1.34 -14.41 -12.02
N VAL A 63 -2.14 -14.11 -13.05
CA VAL A 63 -3.30 -13.22 -12.94
C VAL A 63 -4.56 -13.95 -13.32
N PHE A 64 -5.46 -14.10 -12.36
CA PHE A 64 -6.80 -14.60 -12.60
C PHE A 64 -7.76 -13.41 -12.69
N VAL A 65 -8.44 -13.26 -13.83
CA VAL A 65 -9.35 -12.14 -14.07
C VAL A 65 -10.77 -12.67 -14.14
N VAL A 66 -11.62 -12.22 -13.22
CA VAL A 66 -13.05 -12.51 -13.25
C VAL A 66 -13.76 -11.35 -13.94
N ARG A 67 -14.46 -11.64 -15.03
CA ARG A 67 -15.36 -10.71 -15.71
C ARG A 67 -16.79 -11.06 -15.39
N ALA A 68 -17.56 -10.04 -15.08
CA ALA A 68 -18.97 -10.13 -14.78
C ALA A 68 -19.75 -9.10 -15.61
N ASN A 69 -21.06 -9.07 -15.44
CA ASN A 69 -21.92 -8.01 -15.95
C ASN A 69 -22.67 -7.33 -14.79
N ARG A 70 -23.56 -6.41 -15.16
CA ARG A 70 -24.42 -5.69 -14.21
C ARG A 70 -25.30 -6.59 -13.36
N ASP A 71 -25.65 -7.77 -13.83
CA ASP A 71 -26.56 -8.66 -13.11
C ASP A 71 -25.87 -9.28 -11.88
N TRP A 72 -24.53 -9.39 -11.91
CA TRP A 72 -23.70 -9.90 -10.81
C TRP A 72 -23.32 -8.84 -9.76
N GLN A 73 -23.92 -7.67 -9.82
CA GLN A 73 -23.56 -6.56 -8.93
C GLN A 73 -23.83 -6.90 -7.45
N GLY A 74 -22.82 -6.72 -6.60
CA GLY A 74 -22.91 -7.09 -5.18
C GLY A 74 -22.70 -8.57 -4.89
N ALA A 75 -22.39 -9.40 -5.88
CA ALA A 75 -21.92 -10.76 -5.63
C ALA A 75 -20.51 -10.75 -5.03
N GLU A 76 -20.26 -11.68 -4.11
CA GLU A 76 -19.00 -11.95 -3.46
C GLU A 76 -18.24 -13.01 -4.25
N LEU A 77 -17.03 -12.68 -4.65
CA LEU A 77 -16.06 -13.58 -5.23
C LEU A 77 -15.10 -14.02 -4.14
N ILE A 78 -15.05 -15.32 -3.88
CA ILE A 78 -14.19 -15.94 -2.89
C ILE A 78 -13.23 -16.85 -3.63
N VAL A 79 -11.95 -16.53 -3.58
CA VAL A 79 -10.88 -17.37 -4.15
C VAL A 79 -10.11 -18.02 -3.01
N GLU A 80 -10.09 -19.35 -3.00
CA GLU A 80 -9.38 -20.15 -2.00
C GLU A 80 -8.50 -21.22 -2.66
N GLY A 81 -7.57 -21.79 -1.89
CA GLY A 81 -6.62 -22.80 -2.36
C GLY A 81 -5.20 -22.28 -2.60
N GLY A 82 -4.39 -23.10 -3.26
CA GLY A 82 -2.99 -22.81 -3.54
C GLY A 82 -2.17 -22.51 -2.29
N PRO A 83 -1.15 -21.66 -2.38
CA PRO A 83 -0.36 -21.19 -1.23
C PRO A 83 -1.02 -19.99 -0.51
N LEU A 84 -2.33 -19.73 -0.70
CA LEU A 84 -3.01 -18.69 0.06
C LEU A 84 -3.20 -19.15 1.51
N SER A 85 -2.72 -18.34 2.47
CA SER A 85 -2.94 -18.58 3.89
C SER A 85 -4.39 -18.32 4.33
N GLN A 86 -5.11 -17.50 3.58
CA GLN A 86 -6.51 -17.14 3.83
C GLN A 86 -7.26 -16.95 2.50
N PRO A 87 -8.56 -17.30 2.44
CA PRO A 87 -9.40 -17.00 1.29
C PRO A 87 -9.42 -15.50 0.98
N ARG A 88 -9.32 -15.15 -0.31
CA ARG A 88 -9.48 -13.77 -0.74
C ARG A 88 -10.94 -13.53 -1.11
N VAL A 89 -11.57 -12.60 -0.40
CA VAL A 89 -12.95 -12.19 -0.63
C VAL A 89 -12.96 -10.80 -1.24
N THR A 90 -13.71 -10.63 -2.32
CA THR A 90 -13.93 -9.34 -2.96
C THR A 90 -15.36 -9.27 -3.48
N GLN A 91 -15.93 -8.06 -3.58
CA GLN A 91 -17.29 -7.86 -4.06
C GLN A 91 -17.27 -7.17 -5.43
N ILE A 92 -18.21 -7.52 -6.29
CA ILE A 92 -18.37 -6.86 -7.58
C ILE A 92 -18.97 -5.46 -7.35
N GLU A 93 -18.15 -4.44 -7.57
CA GLU A 93 -18.52 -3.04 -7.30
C GLU A 93 -19.62 -2.52 -8.22
N ARG A 94 -20.42 -1.58 -7.70
CA ARG A 94 -21.51 -0.90 -8.42
C ARG A 94 -21.03 0.13 -9.45
N LEU A 95 -19.76 0.53 -9.39
CA LEU A 95 -19.21 1.65 -10.16
C LEU A 95 -18.83 1.28 -11.62
N GLY A 96 -19.31 0.14 -12.13
CA GLY A 96 -19.14 -0.25 -13.53
C GLY A 96 -17.87 -1.04 -13.84
N ASN A 97 -17.00 -1.25 -12.87
CA ASN A 97 -15.87 -2.17 -12.99
C ASN A 97 -16.31 -3.60 -12.67
N TYR A 98 -16.71 -4.33 -13.71
CA TYR A 98 -17.08 -5.75 -13.61
C TYR A 98 -15.89 -6.69 -13.87
N THR A 99 -14.67 -6.16 -13.88
CA THR A 99 -13.45 -6.92 -14.11
C THR A 99 -12.62 -6.89 -12.84
N VAL A 100 -12.51 -8.01 -12.15
CA VAL A 100 -11.82 -8.13 -10.87
C VAL A 100 -10.56 -8.99 -11.04
N PRO A 101 -9.35 -8.39 -10.98
CA PRO A 101 -8.10 -9.13 -11.07
C PRO A 101 -7.67 -9.69 -9.70
N PHE A 102 -7.22 -10.94 -9.70
CA PHE A 102 -6.57 -11.61 -8.58
C PHE A 102 -5.14 -11.96 -8.96
N PHE A 103 -4.18 -11.37 -8.26
CA PHE A 103 -2.76 -11.72 -8.36
C PHE A 103 -2.47 -12.90 -7.44
N LEU A 104 -2.22 -14.06 -8.04
CA LEU A 104 -2.11 -15.34 -7.36
C LEU A 104 -0.77 -15.99 -7.70
N TRP A 105 -0.33 -16.89 -6.83
CA TRP A 105 0.82 -17.75 -7.10
C TRP A 105 0.40 -18.91 -8.01
N PRO A 106 1.33 -19.56 -8.72
CA PRO A 106 1.02 -20.83 -9.38
C PRO A 106 0.49 -21.86 -8.38
N GLY A 107 -0.57 -22.58 -8.74
CA GLY A 107 -1.25 -23.50 -7.82
C GLY A 107 -2.66 -23.87 -8.27
N GLN A 108 -3.32 -24.71 -7.48
CA GLN A 108 -4.71 -25.12 -7.69
C GLN A 108 -5.63 -24.28 -6.81
N TYR A 109 -6.69 -23.73 -7.41
CA TYR A 109 -7.60 -22.80 -6.76
C TYR A 109 -9.05 -23.19 -7.02
N THR A 110 -9.91 -22.70 -6.12
CA THR A 110 -11.36 -22.77 -6.25
C THR A 110 -11.91 -21.36 -6.19
N LEU A 111 -12.63 -20.96 -7.23
CA LEU A 111 -13.46 -19.75 -7.24
C LEU A 111 -14.85 -20.13 -6.77
N ARG A 112 -15.32 -19.52 -5.69
CA ARG A 112 -16.72 -19.55 -5.28
C ARG A 112 -17.34 -18.19 -5.48
N VAL A 113 -18.55 -18.18 -6.01
CA VAL A 113 -19.34 -16.97 -6.18
C VAL A 113 -20.53 -17.08 -5.25
N ARG A 114 -20.66 -16.12 -4.34
CA ARG A 114 -21.81 -16.00 -3.46
C ARG A 114 -22.63 -14.79 -3.84
N SER A 115 -23.94 -14.97 -3.87
CA SER A 115 -24.90 -13.89 -4.04
C SER A 115 -25.83 -13.90 -2.83
N GLN A 116 -25.91 -12.78 -2.12
CA GLN A 116 -26.77 -12.64 -0.93
C GLN A 116 -26.48 -13.72 0.13
N GLY A 117 -25.20 -14.08 0.31
CA GLY A 117 -24.78 -15.11 1.26
C GLY A 117 -25.00 -16.56 0.81
N VAL A 118 -25.59 -16.79 -0.36
CA VAL A 118 -25.79 -18.13 -0.94
C VAL A 118 -24.76 -18.40 -2.03
N GLU A 119 -24.12 -19.57 -1.98
CA GLU A 119 -23.19 -20.02 -3.03
C GLU A 119 -23.98 -20.37 -4.30
N VAL A 120 -23.72 -19.63 -5.38
CA VAL A 120 -24.43 -19.76 -6.66
C VAL A 120 -23.56 -20.38 -7.76
N TRP A 121 -22.24 -20.35 -7.60
CA TRP A 121 -21.31 -20.95 -8.55
C TRP A 121 -20.01 -21.34 -7.87
N THR A 122 -19.42 -22.46 -8.30
CA THR A 122 -18.09 -22.91 -7.85
C THR A 122 -17.32 -23.53 -9.01
N GLU A 123 -16.11 -23.04 -9.25
CA GLU A 123 -15.22 -23.46 -10.34
C GLU A 123 -13.84 -23.82 -9.80
N HIS A 124 -13.25 -24.91 -10.30
CA HIS A 124 -11.88 -25.31 -9.96
C HIS A 124 -10.95 -24.99 -11.12
N PHE A 125 -9.82 -24.34 -10.85
CA PHE A 125 -8.85 -23.99 -11.88
C PHE A 125 -7.42 -24.16 -11.38
N THR A 126 -6.49 -24.32 -12.31
CA THR A 126 -5.05 -24.41 -12.00
C THR A 126 -4.34 -23.28 -12.72
N LEU A 127 -3.48 -22.57 -12.01
CA LEU A 127 -2.59 -21.55 -12.56
C LEU A 127 -1.17 -22.10 -12.65
N ALA A 128 -0.56 -22.04 -13.84
CA ALA A 128 0.82 -22.42 -14.05
C ALA A 128 1.69 -21.19 -14.38
N GLY A 129 2.78 -20.98 -13.66
CA GLY A 129 3.74 -19.89 -13.92
C GLY A 129 3.07 -18.53 -14.14
N ARG A 130 3.38 -17.89 -15.27
CA ARG A 130 2.90 -16.55 -15.66
C ARG A 130 1.56 -16.56 -16.40
N ASP A 131 0.71 -17.54 -16.12
CA ASP A 131 -0.56 -17.67 -16.82
C ASP A 131 -1.53 -16.54 -16.46
N ARG A 132 -2.24 -16.08 -17.50
CA ARG A 132 -3.40 -15.21 -17.36
C ARG A 132 -4.65 -15.99 -17.74
N ILE A 133 -5.48 -16.29 -16.77
CA ILE A 133 -6.78 -16.95 -16.98
C ILE A 133 -7.88 -15.92 -16.82
N GLU A 134 -8.78 -15.88 -17.80
CA GLU A 134 -9.96 -15.02 -17.78
C GLU A 134 -11.21 -15.89 -17.64
N PHE A 135 -12.00 -15.61 -16.62
CA PHE A 135 -13.26 -16.30 -16.38
C PHE A 135 -14.42 -15.32 -16.55
N ASP A 136 -15.32 -15.62 -17.48
CA ASP A 136 -16.49 -14.80 -17.77
C ASP A 136 -17.74 -15.42 -17.13
N LEU A 137 -18.21 -14.80 -16.04
CA LEU A 137 -19.41 -15.20 -15.30
C LEU A 137 -20.69 -15.11 -16.13
N THR A 138 -20.69 -14.34 -17.21
CA THR A 138 -21.87 -14.25 -18.09
C THR A 138 -22.00 -15.46 -19.00
N ARG A 139 -20.87 -16.15 -19.27
CA ARG A 139 -20.81 -17.32 -20.15
C ARG A 139 -20.77 -18.64 -19.39
N SER A 140 -20.55 -18.61 -18.08
CA SER A 140 -20.46 -19.82 -17.26
C SER A 140 -21.79 -20.58 -17.15
N GLY A 141 -22.91 -19.96 -17.53
CA GLY A 141 -24.24 -20.58 -17.41
C GLY A 141 -24.76 -20.61 -15.98
N ALA A 142 -24.20 -19.78 -15.09
CA ALA A 142 -24.69 -19.64 -13.72
C ALA A 142 -26.12 -19.06 -13.74
N THR A 143 -27.10 -19.93 -13.47
CA THR A 143 -28.52 -19.68 -13.74
C THR A 143 -29.21 -18.80 -12.70
N THR A 144 -28.60 -18.59 -11.53
CA THR A 144 -29.21 -17.85 -10.43
C THR A 144 -28.65 -16.43 -10.37
N LEU A 145 -29.35 -15.51 -11.05
CA LEU A 145 -29.06 -14.08 -10.93
C LEU A 145 -29.25 -13.64 -9.46
N PRO A 146 -28.38 -12.76 -8.92
CA PRO A 146 -28.68 -12.01 -7.72
C PRO A 146 -30.05 -11.35 -7.88
N ALA A 147 -31.03 -11.73 -7.05
CA ALA A 147 -32.29 -11.02 -7.00
C ALA A 147 -31.94 -9.55 -6.76
N THR A 148 -32.25 -8.67 -7.70
CA THR A 148 -31.95 -7.23 -7.59
C THR A 148 -32.50 -6.77 -6.24
N MET A 149 -31.61 -6.45 -5.28
CA MET A 149 -32.08 -5.93 -4.00
C MET A 149 -32.89 -4.68 -4.32
N PRO A 150 -34.16 -4.57 -3.87
CA PRO A 150 -34.91 -3.35 -4.03
C PRO A 150 -34.06 -2.24 -3.41
N ALA A 151 -33.81 -1.18 -4.17
CA ALA A 151 -33.04 -0.04 -3.71
C ALA A 151 -33.60 0.38 -2.35
N THR A 152 -32.82 0.21 -1.29
CA THR A 152 -33.17 0.67 0.06
C THR A 152 -33.54 2.13 -0.06
N THR A 153 -34.84 2.40 -0.04
CA THR A 153 -35.38 3.74 -0.03
C THR A 153 -35.00 4.28 1.33
N GLN A 154 -33.89 5.03 1.39
CA GLN A 154 -33.50 5.75 2.58
C GLN A 154 -34.69 6.62 2.96
N SER A 155 -35.41 6.20 4.00
CA SER A 155 -36.50 6.97 4.57
C SER A 155 -35.85 8.16 5.27
N THR A 156 -35.90 9.30 4.62
CA THR A 156 -35.62 10.61 5.19
C THR A 156 -36.69 10.86 6.26
N THR A 157 -36.31 10.70 7.53
CA THR A 157 -37.18 11.08 8.66
C THR A 157 -37.08 12.59 8.83
N GLU A 158 -38.22 13.25 8.69
CA GLU A 158 -38.48 14.66 8.99
C GLU A 158 -38.51 14.91 10.51
#